data_AF-A0A8S2CTZ1-F1
#
_entry.id   AF-A0A8S2CTZ1-F1
#
_cell.length_a   1.000
_cell.length_b   1.000
_cell.length_c   1.000
_cell.angle_alpha   90.00
_cell.angle_beta   90.00
_cell.angle_gamma   90.00
#
_symmetry.space_group_name_H-M   'P 1'
#
loop_
_entity.id
_entity.type
_entity.pdbx_description
1 polymer ?
#
loop_
_entity_poly.entity_id
_entity_poly.type
_entity_poly.pdbx_seq_one_letter_code
_entity_poly.pdbx_strand_id
1 'polypeptide(L)'
;MFDLNGMFNCRNDQVWAVNRAEADKNGGVKQKQQFSQKVMVWLGVCSEGVTPLVILDNGTVNHQQYIDEVLPVALKYGNNVFGDDWTFQQDGAKPHIRQLSQK
;
A
#
# COMPACT_ATOMS: atom_id res chain seq x y z
N MET A 1 3.27 3.78 -0.88
CA MET A 1 2.13 4.72 -0.93
C MET A 1 2.65 6.01 -1.54
N PHE A 2 2.14 6.40 -2.70
CA PHE A 2 2.59 7.59 -3.41
C PHE A 2 1.52 8.67 -3.25
N ASP A 3 1.88 9.78 -2.61
CA ASP A 3 1.00 10.94 -2.47
C ASP A 3 1.27 11.90 -3.64
N LEU A 4 0.22 12.28 -4.36
CA LEU A 4 0.28 13.18 -5.53
C LEU A 4 0.93 14.55 -5.21
N ASN A 5 0.99 14.93 -3.93
CA ASN A 5 1.47 16.24 -3.48
C ASN A 5 2.80 16.19 -2.68
N GLY A 6 3.49 15.04 -2.62
CA GLY A 6 4.89 14.98 -2.16
C GLY A 6 5.20 15.38 -0.70
N MET A 7 4.21 15.66 0.14
CA MET A 7 4.43 16.07 1.54
C MET A 7 4.01 14.98 2.54
N PHE A 8 4.76 13.89 2.66
CA PHE A 8 4.55 13.00 3.81
C PHE A 8 5.85 12.36 4.29
N ASN A 9 6.38 12.89 5.40
CA ASN A 9 7.35 12.21 6.24
C ASN A 9 6.69 11.92 7.60
N CYS A 10 6.58 10.64 7.96
CA CYS A 10 5.94 10.17 9.19
C CYS A 10 6.70 10.53 10.48
N ARG A 11 7.86 11.19 10.37
CA ARG A 11 8.68 11.66 11.50
C ARG A 11 8.57 13.16 11.80
N ASN A 12 7.80 13.93 11.02
CA ASN A 12 7.63 15.38 11.21
C ASN A 12 6.49 15.73 12.17
N ASP A 13 6.17 14.85 13.11
CA ASP A 13 5.11 15.01 14.12
C ASP A 13 5.64 15.28 15.54
N GLN A 14 6.96 15.36 15.70
CA GLN A 14 7.59 15.71 16.98
C GLN A 14 8.24 17.09 16.90
N VAL A 15 7.78 18.01 17.75
CA VAL A 15 8.43 19.30 17.98
C VAL A 15 9.14 19.22 19.32
N TRP A 16 10.47 19.30 19.32
CA TRP A 16 11.24 19.43 20.55
C TRP A 16 11.10 20.86 21.06
N ALA A 17 10.43 21.02 22.21
CA ALA A 17 10.22 22.30 22.87
C ALA A 17 10.14 22.09 24.38
N VAL A 18 10.59 23.07 25.15
CA VAL A 18 10.58 23.03 26.62
C VAL A 18 9.15 23.24 27.15
N ASN A 19 8.33 24.01 26.41
CA ASN A 19 6.93 24.25 26.76
C ASN A 19 6.07 24.46 25.50
N ARG A 20 4.75 24.50 25.70
CA ARG A 20 3.77 24.61 24.60
C ARG A 20 3.86 25.94 23.84
N ALA A 21 4.17 27.05 24.51
CA ALA A 21 4.32 28.35 23.86
C ALA A 21 5.54 28.36 22.92
N GLU A 22 6.62 27.68 23.27
CA GLU A 22 7.78 27.47 22.41
C GLU A 22 7.46 26.53 21.24
N ALA A 23 6.71 25.46 21.49
CA ALA A 23 6.26 24.56 20.43
C ALA A 23 5.40 25.29 19.37
N ASP A 24 4.49 26.15 19.83
CA ASP A 24 3.62 26.95 18.95
C ASP A 24 4.44 27.98 18.15
N LYS A 25 5.46 28.60 18.76
CA LYS A 25 6.40 29.52 18.07
C LYS A 25 7.26 28.80 17.03
N ASN A 26 7.63 27.54 17.27
CA ASN A 26 8.39 26.69 16.34
C ASN A 26 7.52 26.12 15.20
N GLY A 27 6.27 26.58 15.06
CA GLY A 27 5.36 26.20 13.98
C GLY A 27 4.29 25.18 14.37
N GLY A 28 4.27 24.74 15.64
CA GLY A 28 3.28 23.82 16.19
C GLY A 28 3.26 22.44 15.53
N VAL A 29 2.32 21.59 15.96
CA VAL A 29 2.05 20.33 15.28
C VAL A 29 1.20 20.63 14.05
N LYS A 30 1.79 20.52 12.85
CA LYS A 30 1.06 20.71 11.60
C LYS A 30 0.00 19.63 11.44
N GLN A 31 -1.22 20.03 11.06
CA GLN A 31 -2.30 19.09 10.78
C GLN A 31 -1.91 18.18 9.61
N LYS A 32 -2.01 16.86 9.81
CA LYS A 32 -1.87 15.88 8.73
C LYS A 32 -3.03 16.08 7.75
N GLN A 33 -2.77 16.10 6.45
CA GLN A 33 -3.84 16.08 5.45
C GLN A 33 -4.55 14.73 5.55
N GLN A 34 -5.73 14.70 6.18
CA GLN A 34 -6.42 13.44 6.50
C GLN A 34 -7.05 12.76 5.27
N PHE A 35 -7.29 13.51 4.19
CA PHE A 35 -8.02 13.06 3.00
C PHE A 35 -7.33 13.45 1.68
N SER A 36 -6.00 13.38 1.63
CA SER A 36 -5.30 13.58 0.35
C SER A 36 -5.72 12.50 -0.66
N GLN A 37 -5.88 12.87 -1.92
CA GLN A 37 -6.14 11.92 -2.99
C GLN A 37 -4.94 10.97 -3.11
N LYS A 38 -5.22 9.67 -3.09
CA LYS A 38 -4.23 8.60 -3.00
C LYS A 38 -4.59 7.53 -4.01
N VAL A 39 -3.59 7.08 -4.76
CA VAL A 39 -3.72 5.93 -5.66
C VAL A 39 -3.00 4.75 -5.02
N MET A 40 -3.68 3.62 -4.91
CA MET A 40 -3.06 2.37 -4.51
C MET A 40 -2.69 1.59 -5.77
N VAL A 41 -1.48 1.04 -5.80
CA VAL A 41 -1.01 0.22 -6.92
C VAL A 41 -0.48 -1.08 -6.35
N TRP A 42 -0.92 -2.19 -6.95
CA TRP A 42 -0.37 -3.51 -6.66
C TRP A 42 0.53 -3.96 -7.82
N LEU A 43 1.61 -4.66 -7.46
CA LEU A 43 2.54 -5.29 -8.40
C LEU A 43 3.16 -6.54 -7.75
N GLY A 44 3.42 -7.55 -8.55
CA GLY A 44 4.25 -8.71 -8.21
C GLY A 44 5.60 -8.64 -8.93
N VAL A 45 6.65 -9.13 -8.27
CA VAL A 45 8.00 -9.23 -8.84
C VAL A 45 8.53 -10.64 -8.65
N CYS A 46 9.20 -11.17 -9.66
CA CYS A 46 9.93 -12.43 -9.61
C CYS A 46 11.25 -12.32 -10.38
N SER A 47 11.99 -13.43 -10.51
CA SER A 47 13.25 -13.47 -11.28
C SER A 47 13.08 -13.14 -12.76
N GLU A 48 11.93 -13.47 -13.33
CA GLU A 48 11.64 -13.31 -14.77
C GLU A 48 11.04 -11.94 -15.12
N GLY A 49 10.65 -11.15 -14.11
CA GLY A 49 10.15 -9.80 -14.34
C GLY A 49 9.11 -9.32 -13.35
N VAL A 50 8.25 -8.41 -13.84
CA VAL A 50 7.23 -7.71 -13.07
C VAL A 50 5.87 -7.95 -13.71
N THR A 51 4.85 -8.18 -12.89
CA THR A 51 3.47 -8.33 -13.35
C THR A 51 2.96 -7.02 -13.98
N PRO A 52 1.89 -7.07 -14.81
CA PRO A 52 1.09 -5.89 -15.08
C PRO A 52 0.67 -5.21 -13.76
N LEU A 53 0.70 -3.87 -13.74
CA LEU A 53 0.28 -3.09 -12.59
C LEU A 53 -1.24 -3.14 -12.44
N VAL A 54 -1.71 -3.32 -11.21
CA VAL A 54 -3.14 -3.18 -10.88
C VAL A 54 -3.33 -1.87 -10.14
N ILE A 55 -4.08 -0.95 -10.75
CA ILE A 55 -4.39 0.36 -10.19
C ILE A 55 -5.72 0.27 -9.43
N LEU A 56 -5.71 0.68 -8.17
CA LEU A 56 -6.81 0.55 -7.22
C LEU A 56 -7.22 1.98 -6.79
N ASP A 57 -8.24 2.50 -7.47
CA ASP A 57 -8.60 3.93 -7.45
C ASP A 57 -9.17 4.42 -6.10
N ASN A 58 -9.70 3.51 -5.28
CA ASN A 58 -10.33 3.87 -4.00
C ASN A 58 -9.33 4.08 -2.85
N GLY A 59 -8.03 4.04 -3.13
CA GLY A 59 -6.96 4.28 -2.14
C GLY A 59 -6.89 3.25 -0.99
N THR A 60 -7.78 2.27 -0.99
CA THR A 60 -7.86 1.15 -0.05
C THR A 60 -8.28 -0.10 -0.82
N VAL A 61 -7.83 -1.27 -0.35
CA VAL A 61 -8.25 -2.57 -0.87
C VAL A 61 -8.98 -3.32 0.22
N ASN A 62 -10.16 -3.84 -0.11
CA ASN A 62 -10.82 -4.86 0.67
C ASN A 62 -10.54 -6.25 0.10
N HIS A 63 -10.94 -7.29 0.85
CA HIS A 63 -10.66 -8.68 0.47
C HIS A 63 -11.31 -9.09 -0.86
N GLN A 64 -12.48 -8.55 -1.21
CA GLN A 64 -13.19 -8.92 -2.43
C GLN A 64 -12.46 -8.35 -3.65
N GLN A 65 -12.08 -7.07 -3.60
CA GLN A 65 -11.25 -6.44 -4.62
C GLN A 65 -9.90 -7.14 -4.78
N TYR A 66 -9.30 -7.57 -3.68
CA TYR A 66 -8.06 -8.35 -3.73
C TYR A 66 -8.24 -9.66 -4.50
N ILE A 67 -9.33 -10.39 -4.24
CA ILE A 67 -9.64 -11.66 -4.93
C ILE A 67 -9.99 -11.43 -6.40
N ASP A 68 -10.75 -10.38 -6.72
CA ASP A 68 -11.30 -10.19 -8.06
C ASP A 68 -10.32 -9.49 -9.01
N GLU A 69 -9.49 -8.58 -8.50
CA GLU A 69 -8.65 -7.70 -9.32
C GLU A 69 -7.16 -8.06 -9.23
N VAL A 70 -6.68 -8.52 -8.06
CA VAL A 70 -5.25 -8.75 -7.82
C VAL A 70 -4.85 -10.21 -8.03
N LEU A 71 -5.49 -11.15 -7.34
CA LEU A 71 -5.14 -12.58 -7.42
C LEU A 71 -5.14 -13.15 -8.86
N PRO A 72 -6.09 -12.79 -9.75
CA PRO A 72 -6.08 -13.31 -11.12
C PRO A 72 -4.88 -12.85 -11.92
N VAL A 73 -4.37 -11.64 -11.65
CA VAL A 73 -3.16 -11.11 -12.30
C VAL A 73 -1.93 -11.88 -11.81
N ALA A 74 -1.81 -12.09 -10.50
CA ALA A 74 -0.72 -12.88 -9.92
C ALA A 74 -0.72 -14.32 -10.46
N LEU A 75 -1.87 -14.99 -10.42
CA LEU A 75 -2.02 -16.38 -10.86
C LEU A 75 -1.73 -16.54 -12.35
N LYS A 76 -2.32 -15.69 -13.20
CA LYS A 76 -2.09 -15.72 -14.65
C LYS A 76 -0.63 -15.50 -14.98
N TYR A 77 0.02 -14.53 -14.32
CA TYR A 77 1.42 -14.23 -14.58
C TYR A 77 2.33 -15.37 -14.10
N GLY A 78 2.15 -15.83 -12.86
CA GLY A 78 2.92 -16.94 -12.30
C GLY A 78 2.79 -18.21 -13.14
N ASN A 79 1.57 -18.59 -13.52
CA ASN A 79 1.33 -19.77 -14.35
C ASN A 79 1.95 -19.64 -15.75
N ASN A 80 1.94 -18.44 -16.33
CA ASN A 80 2.55 -18.21 -17.64
C ASN A 80 4.08 -18.27 -17.60
N VAL A 81 4.68 -17.87 -16.48
CA VAL A 81 6.14 -17.74 -16.33
C VAL A 81 6.78 -19.02 -15.79
N PHE A 82 6.15 -19.64 -14.79
CA PHE A 82 6.71 -20.76 -14.02
C PHE A 82 5.92 -22.07 -14.19
N GLY A 83 4.79 -22.06 -14.90
CA GLY A 83 3.89 -23.22 -14.95
C GLY A 83 3.17 -23.43 -13.63
N ASP A 84 3.02 -24.68 -13.20
CA ASP A 84 2.18 -25.01 -12.04
C ASP A 84 2.96 -25.09 -10.71
N ASP A 85 4.29 -24.96 -10.73
CA ASP A 85 5.14 -25.12 -9.54
C ASP A 85 5.83 -23.79 -9.17
N TRP A 86 5.11 -22.95 -8.43
CA TRP A 86 5.63 -21.70 -7.90
C TRP A 86 4.91 -21.30 -6.61
N THR A 87 5.55 -20.41 -5.84
CA THR A 87 5.01 -19.91 -4.57
C THR A 87 4.63 -18.44 -4.68
N PHE A 88 3.40 -18.12 -4.31
CA PHE A 88 2.95 -16.75 -4.15
C PHE A 88 3.24 -16.24 -2.72
N GLN A 89 4.01 -15.17 -2.60
CA GLN A 89 4.35 -14.54 -1.32
C GLN A 89 3.65 -13.18 -1.19
N GLN A 90 3.07 -12.92 -0.03
CA GLN A 90 2.40 -11.66 0.34
C GLN A 90 2.57 -11.39 1.84
N ASP A 91 2.34 -10.16 2.27
CA ASP A 91 2.36 -9.79 3.69
C ASP A 91 1.05 -10.19 4.41
N GLY A 92 1.04 -10.08 5.74
CA GLY A 92 -0.10 -10.43 6.59
C GLY A 92 -1.22 -9.38 6.65
N ALA A 93 -1.41 -8.56 5.62
CA ALA A 93 -2.44 -7.53 5.62
C ALA A 93 -3.86 -8.13 5.72
N LYS A 94 -4.79 -7.39 6.35
CA LYS A 94 -6.18 -7.86 6.56
C LYS A 94 -6.87 -8.38 5.30
N PRO A 95 -6.74 -7.75 4.12
CA PRO A 95 -7.34 -8.26 2.89
C PRO A 95 -6.73 -9.58 2.41
N HIS A 96 -5.47 -9.85 2.75
CA HIS A 96 -4.71 -11.00 2.28
C HIS A 96 -5.00 -12.23 3.12
N ILE A 97 -5.13 -12.09 4.45
CA ILE A 97 -5.24 -13.20 5.40
C ILE A 97 -6.67 -13.73 5.60
N ARG A 98 -7.67 -13.19 4.89
CA ARG A 98 -9.05 -13.66 5.02
C ARG A 98 -9.14 -15.09 4.47
N GLN A 99 -9.96 -15.94 5.08
CA GLN A 99 -10.15 -17.32 4.59
C GLN A 99 -10.53 -17.41 3.10
N LEU A 100 -11.23 -16.41 2.56
CA LEU A 100 -11.59 -16.39 1.14
C LEU A 100 -10.42 -16.06 0.20
N SER A 101 -9.39 -15.36 0.68
CA SER A 101 -8.22 -14.97 -0.12
C SER A 101 -7.04 -15.95 0.06
N GLN A 102 -7.26 -17.03 0.80
CA GLN A 102 -6.29 -18.10 1.09
C GLN A 102 -6.70 -19.45 0.47
N LYS A 103 -7.71 -19.43 -0.41
CA LYS A 103 -8.18 -20.58 -1.19
C LYS A 103 -7.77 -20.40 -2.63
#